data_AF-A0A0S3EW72-F1
#
_entry.id   AF-A0A0S3EW72-F1
#
_cell.length_a   1.000
_cell.length_b   1.000
_cell.length_c   1.000
_cell.angle_alpha   90.00
_cell.angle_beta   90.00
_cell.angle_gamma   90.00
#
_symmetry.space_group_name_H-M   'P 1'
#
loop_
_entity.id
_entity.type
_entity.pdbx_description
1 polymer ?
#
loop_
_entity_poly.entity_id
_entity_poly.type
_entity_poly.pdbx_seq_one_letter_code
_entity_poly.pdbx_strand_id
1 'polypeptide(L)'
;MLMSELVAPAHGQRGDSRRPIKLNLYRDYEVDAVAKAMADSPVLQMGIRLDCLMVSDSYLMTHLGRASTRLAKGEQALFLEIMAGLVKEVAHRAKQLFPYEAPYIVGDMPDGSVVNGEVAVRSADRMRRAGADVIKLEVHSEAVIAIIERLTREGFRVMAHLGYTPQGGDGGRVGGSLDGAYALFASARQVRDAGVESIVLEKVDEFVHRALVDRPEALPSYAIFSGKSENGGQSLNIWDSVFKPGFRARYFPPTARETVDAFPMAYSATTIAKHIGTLLSLTAAGEFPLSPPTLLSIDDVVALASSDPWAD
;
A
#
# COMPACT_ATOMS: atom_id res chain seq x y z
N MET A 1 20.24 -33.18 -6.06
CA MET A 1 20.21 -31.74 -6.40
C MET A 1 18.87 -31.47 -7.05
N LEU A 2 17.84 -31.21 -6.24
CA LEU A 2 16.51 -30.82 -6.69
C LEU A 2 16.28 -29.44 -6.09
N MET A 3 16.43 -28.42 -6.92
CA MET A 3 16.06 -27.06 -6.56
C MET A 3 14.54 -27.02 -6.52
N SER A 4 13.96 -26.94 -5.33
CA SER A 4 12.56 -26.58 -5.15
C SER A 4 12.38 -25.16 -5.68
N GLU A 5 11.65 -25.01 -6.78
CA GLU A 5 11.06 -23.74 -7.17
C GLU A 5 10.11 -23.33 -6.04
N LEU A 6 10.57 -22.41 -5.19
CA LEU A 6 9.71 -21.66 -4.27
C LEU A 6 8.86 -20.72 -5.11
N VAL A 7 7.76 -21.25 -5.63
CA VAL A 7 6.65 -20.43 -6.13
C VAL A 7 6.15 -19.62 -4.93
N ALA A 8 6.30 -18.29 -4.99
CA ALA A 8 5.72 -17.40 -3.99
C ALA A 8 4.20 -17.69 -3.88
N PRO A 9 3.59 -17.57 -2.68
CA PRO A 9 2.18 -17.93 -2.53
C PRO A 9 1.34 -17.07 -3.48
N ALA A 10 0.52 -17.73 -4.30
CA ALA A 10 -0.48 -17.06 -5.12
C ALA A 10 -1.39 -16.20 -4.22
N HIS A 11 -1.63 -14.95 -4.62
CA HIS A 11 -2.49 -14.03 -3.89
C HIS A 11 -3.91 -14.62 -3.72
N GLY A 12 -4.43 -14.54 -2.49
CA GLY A 12 -5.77 -15.00 -2.16
C GLY A 12 -5.89 -16.52 -2.06
N GLN A 13 -5.51 -17.09 -0.91
CA GLN A 13 -6.01 -18.44 -0.58
C GLN A 13 -7.53 -18.36 -0.44
N ARG A 14 -8.25 -18.87 -1.43
CA ARG A 14 -9.72 -19.04 -1.37
C ARG A 14 -10.06 -19.77 -0.06
N GLY A 15 -10.80 -19.09 0.82
CA GLY A 15 -11.22 -19.63 2.11
C GLY A 15 -10.55 -19.03 3.35
N ASP A 16 -9.56 -18.14 3.19
CA ASP A 16 -9.05 -17.36 4.32
C ASP A 16 -9.98 -16.19 4.63
N SER A 17 -10.67 -16.25 5.77
CA SER A 17 -11.61 -15.22 6.21
C SER A 17 -10.94 -13.99 6.84
N ARG A 18 -9.61 -14.04 7.04
CA ARG A 18 -8.85 -12.94 7.64
C ARG A 18 -8.77 -11.77 6.68
N ARG A 19 -8.86 -10.55 7.22
CA ARG A 19 -8.72 -9.33 6.43
C ARG A 19 -7.26 -9.16 5.96
N PRO A 20 -7.01 -9.03 4.64
CA PRO A 20 -5.66 -8.80 4.13
C PRO A 20 -5.14 -7.42 4.56
N ILE A 21 -3.92 -7.36 5.08
CA ILE A 21 -3.26 -6.13 5.53
C ILE A 21 -1.97 -5.91 4.75
N LYS A 22 -1.88 -4.73 4.16
CA LYS A 22 -0.63 -4.12 3.69
C LYS A 22 -0.20 -3.09 4.71
N LEU A 23 1.04 -3.15 5.18
CA LEU A 23 1.53 -2.24 6.20
C LEU A 23 2.74 -1.44 5.71
N ASN A 24 2.59 -0.11 5.63
CA ASN A 24 3.69 0.80 5.33
C ASN A 24 4.58 0.98 6.58
N LEU A 25 5.87 0.72 6.40
CA LEU A 25 6.92 0.89 7.39
C LEU A 25 8.25 1.23 6.70
N TYR A 26 9.33 1.33 7.45
CA TYR A 26 10.58 1.92 6.99
C TYR A 26 11.82 1.20 7.49
N ARG A 27 11.87 0.79 8.76
CA ARG A 27 13.07 0.26 9.44
C ARG A 27 12.80 -1.08 10.11
N ASP A 28 13.87 -1.81 10.41
CA ASP A 28 13.84 -3.12 11.05
C ASP A 28 13.14 -3.15 12.43
N TYR A 29 13.38 -2.16 13.28
CA TYR A 29 12.75 -2.08 14.61
C TYR A 29 11.23 -1.87 14.55
N GLU A 30 10.70 -1.41 13.42
CA GLU A 30 9.26 -1.35 13.19
C GLU A 30 8.71 -2.74 12.82
N VAL A 31 9.50 -3.56 12.13
CA VAL A 31 9.18 -4.98 11.90
C VAL A 31 9.13 -5.73 13.23
N ASP A 32 10.06 -5.45 14.16
CA ASP A 32 10.02 -5.96 15.53
C ASP A 32 8.72 -5.60 16.24
N ALA A 33 8.30 -4.35 16.11
CA ALA A 33 7.09 -3.85 16.72
C ALA A 33 5.83 -4.53 16.18
N VAL A 34 5.77 -4.77 14.86
CA VAL A 34 4.66 -5.49 14.22
C VAL A 34 4.64 -6.95 14.66
N ALA A 35 5.78 -7.64 14.66
CA ALA A 35 5.88 -9.01 15.13
C ALA A 35 5.44 -9.14 16.59
N LYS A 36 5.87 -8.20 17.44
CA LYS A 36 5.43 -8.12 18.84
C LYS A 36 3.91 -7.91 18.94
N ALA A 37 3.35 -6.94 18.22
CA ALA A 37 1.92 -6.68 18.24
C ALA A 37 1.10 -7.92 17.82
N MET A 38 1.58 -8.64 16.82
CA MET A 38 0.98 -9.87 16.31
C MET A 38 1.09 -11.04 17.27
N ALA A 39 2.20 -11.16 18.01
CA ALA A 39 2.40 -12.19 19.02
C ALA A 39 1.58 -11.93 20.29
N ASP A 40 1.42 -10.66 20.67
CA ASP A 40 0.72 -10.27 21.91
C ASP A 40 -0.82 -10.39 21.81
N SER A 41 -1.39 -10.58 20.60
CA SER A 41 -2.84 -10.61 20.39
C SER A 41 -3.30 -11.79 19.51
N PRO A 42 -3.85 -12.86 20.11
CA PRO A 42 -4.44 -13.97 19.36
C PRO A 42 -5.58 -13.55 18.44
N VAL A 43 -6.33 -12.50 18.81
CA VAL A 43 -7.43 -11.95 17.99
C VAL A 43 -6.91 -11.45 16.65
N LEU A 44 -5.72 -10.85 16.62
CA LEU A 44 -5.15 -10.39 15.36
C LEU A 44 -4.80 -11.58 14.45
N GLN A 45 -4.24 -12.65 14.99
CA GLN A 45 -3.90 -13.85 14.21
C GLN A 45 -5.12 -14.51 13.56
N MET A 46 -6.31 -14.34 14.17
CA MET A 46 -7.58 -14.86 13.66
C MET A 46 -8.33 -13.87 12.77
N GLY A 47 -8.09 -12.56 12.91
CA GLY A 47 -8.87 -11.51 12.25
C GLY A 47 -8.18 -10.86 11.05
N ILE A 48 -6.86 -10.91 10.99
CA ILE A 48 -6.08 -10.31 9.90
C ILE A 48 -5.02 -11.26 9.34
N ARG A 49 -4.72 -11.11 8.05
CA ARG A 49 -3.56 -11.71 7.41
C ARG A 49 -2.62 -10.58 7.03
N LEU A 50 -1.38 -10.62 7.50
CA LEU A 50 -0.37 -9.66 7.11
C LEU A 50 0.20 -10.10 5.75
N ASP A 51 -0.34 -9.54 4.67
CA ASP A 51 0.06 -9.89 3.31
C ASP A 51 1.44 -9.35 3.00
N CYS A 52 1.67 -8.07 3.28
CA CYS A 52 2.93 -7.43 2.97
C CYS A 52 3.36 -6.33 3.93
N LEU A 53 4.68 -6.17 3.96
CA LEU A 53 5.37 -5.04 4.55
C LEU A 53 5.92 -4.19 3.42
N MET A 54 5.52 -2.93 3.35
CA MET A 54 5.95 -2.01 2.32
C MET A 54 6.92 -0.98 2.86
N VAL A 55 8.11 -0.94 2.29
CA VAL A 55 9.06 0.17 2.49
C VAL A 55 8.64 1.34 1.64
N SER A 56 8.04 2.35 2.28
CA SER A 56 7.32 3.45 1.64
C SER A 56 8.17 4.69 1.43
N ASP A 57 8.00 5.38 0.29
CA ASP A 57 8.70 6.64 -0.03
C ASP A 57 8.31 7.79 0.92
N SER A 58 7.20 7.66 1.64
CA SER A 58 6.81 8.53 2.76
C SER A 58 7.86 8.59 3.89
N TYR A 59 8.90 7.74 3.86
CA TYR A 59 10.12 7.89 4.66
C TYR A 59 10.71 9.30 4.56
N LEU A 60 10.67 9.89 3.36
CA LEU A 60 11.18 11.24 3.09
C LEU A 60 10.50 12.29 3.94
N MET A 61 9.18 12.15 4.14
CA MET A 61 8.41 13.10 4.93
C MET A 61 8.50 12.79 6.43
N THR A 62 8.37 11.51 6.78
CA THR A 62 8.27 11.06 8.17
C THR A 62 9.60 11.13 8.91
N HIS A 63 10.65 10.55 8.34
CA HIS A 63 11.95 10.41 9.02
C HIS A 63 12.97 11.46 8.58
N LEU A 64 12.87 11.96 7.34
CA LEU A 64 13.77 13.00 6.83
C LEU A 64 13.18 14.41 6.89
N GLY A 65 11.93 14.56 7.36
CA GLY A 65 11.28 15.85 7.58
C GLY A 65 11.02 16.67 6.31
N ARG A 66 11.02 16.06 5.13
CA ARG A 66 10.74 16.76 3.87
C ARG A 66 9.26 17.11 3.78
N ALA A 67 8.96 18.19 3.06
CA ALA A 67 7.58 18.61 2.82
C ALA A 67 6.84 17.70 1.80
N SER A 68 7.56 16.91 1.01
CA SER A 68 7.02 16.05 -0.05
C SER A 68 7.96 14.86 -0.33
N THR A 69 7.43 13.81 -0.94
CA THR A 69 8.20 12.66 -1.46
C THR A 69 8.85 12.95 -2.82
N ARG A 70 8.55 14.11 -3.43
CA ARG A 70 9.18 14.55 -4.69
C ARG A 70 10.68 14.83 -4.53
N LEU A 71 11.42 14.49 -5.57
CA LEU A 71 12.87 14.62 -5.62
C LEU A 71 13.30 15.73 -6.56
N ALA A 72 14.20 16.59 -6.10
CA ALA A 72 14.88 17.55 -6.94
C ALA A 72 15.83 16.82 -7.91
N LYS A 73 16.15 17.47 -9.04
CA LYS A 73 17.07 16.90 -10.02
C LYS A 73 18.43 16.62 -9.38
N GLY A 74 18.91 15.39 -9.51
CA GLY A 74 20.18 14.93 -8.96
C GLY A 74 20.05 14.18 -7.63
N GLU A 75 18.88 14.22 -6.97
CA GLU A 75 18.63 13.49 -5.73
C GLU A 75 18.28 12.01 -5.99
N GLN A 76 17.78 11.67 -7.18
CA GLN A 76 17.17 10.37 -7.51
C GLN A 76 18.07 9.17 -7.19
N ALA A 77 19.35 9.23 -7.57
CA ALA A 77 20.28 8.13 -7.35
C ALA A 77 20.53 7.86 -5.86
N LEU A 78 20.70 8.92 -5.07
CA LEU A 78 20.90 8.81 -3.62
C LEU A 78 19.65 8.22 -2.94
N PHE A 79 18.47 8.69 -3.29
CA PHE A 79 17.24 8.22 -2.67
C PHE A 79 16.87 6.79 -3.07
N LEU A 80 17.17 6.37 -4.30
CA LEU A 80 17.05 4.97 -4.67
C LEU A 80 17.95 4.08 -3.78
N GLU A 81 19.19 4.50 -3.52
CA GLU A 81 20.09 3.75 -2.64
C GLU A 81 19.62 3.76 -1.17
N ILE A 82 19.06 4.87 -0.68
CA ILE A 82 18.45 4.92 0.66
C ILE A 82 17.29 3.93 0.74
N MET A 83 16.34 3.98 -0.21
CA MET A 83 15.18 3.09 -0.24
C MET A 83 15.60 1.62 -0.34
N ALA A 84 16.59 1.31 -1.18
CA ALA A 84 17.14 -0.04 -1.27
C ALA A 84 17.84 -0.48 0.03
N GLY A 85 18.50 0.41 0.77
CA GLY A 85 19.04 0.12 2.09
C GLY A 85 17.93 -0.25 3.09
N LEU A 86 16.86 0.53 3.14
CA LEU A 86 15.70 0.30 4.00
C LEU A 86 14.99 -1.02 3.67
N VAL A 87 14.78 -1.32 2.38
CA VAL A 87 14.25 -2.62 1.92
C VAL A 87 15.10 -3.77 2.43
N LYS A 88 16.43 -3.64 2.35
CA LYS A 88 17.34 -4.67 2.83
C LYS A 88 17.23 -4.90 4.33
N GLU A 89 17.16 -3.83 5.13
CA GLU A 89 16.94 -3.91 6.58
C GLU A 89 15.64 -4.64 6.90
N VAL A 90 14.53 -4.19 6.30
CA VAL A 90 13.19 -4.72 6.53
C VAL A 90 13.07 -6.18 6.08
N ALA A 91 13.53 -6.51 4.87
CA ALA A 91 13.46 -7.86 4.33
C ALA A 91 14.27 -8.85 5.17
N HIS A 92 15.48 -8.45 5.59
CA HIS A 92 16.31 -9.26 6.47
C HIS A 92 15.60 -9.54 7.81
N ARG A 93 14.99 -8.51 8.41
CA ARG A 93 14.32 -8.65 9.70
C ARG A 93 13.01 -9.44 9.60
N ALA A 94 12.19 -9.20 8.57
CA ALA A 94 10.94 -9.91 8.35
C ALA A 94 11.16 -11.43 8.21
N LYS A 95 12.19 -11.83 7.48
CA LYS A 95 12.57 -13.25 7.32
C LYS A 95 12.88 -13.95 8.64
N GLN A 96 13.38 -13.24 9.64
CA GLN A 96 13.71 -13.79 10.96
C GLN A 96 12.47 -13.94 11.86
N LEU A 97 11.52 -13.02 11.74
CA LEU A 97 10.39 -12.91 12.68
C LEU A 97 9.11 -13.58 12.18
N PHE A 98 8.96 -13.77 10.86
CA PHE A 98 7.78 -14.39 10.24
C PHE A 98 8.14 -15.64 9.43
N PRO A 99 8.58 -16.75 10.05
CA PRO A 99 9.09 -17.92 9.34
C PRO A 99 8.02 -18.82 8.69
N TYR A 100 6.74 -18.69 9.06
CA TYR A 100 5.66 -19.58 8.60
C TYR A 100 4.73 -18.90 7.58
N GLU A 101 4.17 -17.74 7.94
CA GLU A 101 3.38 -16.88 7.05
C GLU A 101 4.15 -15.58 6.83
N ALA A 102 5.24 -15.65 6.06
CA ALA A 102 6.08 -14.49 5.78
C ALA A 102 5.32 -13.47 4.93
N PRO A 103 5.19 -12.20 5.36
CA PRO A 103 4.69 -11.15 4.48
C PRO A 103 5.70 -10.90 3.37
N TYR A 104 5.22 -10.72 2.13
CA TYR A 104 6.10 -10.32 1.05
C TYR A 104 6.54 -8.86 1.22
N ILE A 105 7.73 -8.54 0.73
CA ILE A 105 8.32 -7.20 0.86
C ILE A 105 8.00 -6.39 -0.39
N VAL A 106 7.32 -5.27 -0.19
CA VAL A 106 7.05 -4.29 -1.25
C VAL A 106 8.07 -3.16 -1.14
N GLY A 107 8.82 -2.94 -2.21
CA GLY A 107 9.70 -1.78 -2.35
C GLY A 107 9.00 -0.67 -3.13
N ASP A 108 8.79 0.49 -2.51
CA ASP A 108 8.29 1.66 -3.23
C ASP A 108 9.38 2.27 -4.12
N MET A 109 9.07 2.46 -5.39
CA MET A 109 9.98 3.07 -6.33
C MET A 109 9.91 4.61 -6.16
N PRO A 110 11.00 5.27 -5.74
CA PRO A 110 10.96 6.70 -5.48
C PRO A 110 10.77 7.51 -6.77
N ASP A 111 10.36 8.77 -6.63
CA ASP A 111 10.22 9.73 -7.71
C ASP A 111 11.47 9.76 -8.63
N GLY A 112 11.25 9.88 -9.94
CA GLY A 112 12.28 9.80 -10.96
C GLY A 112 12.76 8.39 -11.32
N SER A 113 12.21 7.33 -10.68
CA SER A 113 12.54 5.94 -11.04
C SER A 113 11.89 5.47 -12.33
N VAL A 114 10.87 6.17 -12.84
CA VAL A 114 10.11 5.78 -14.04
C VAL A 114 10.17 6.82 -15.15
N VAL A 115 11.28 7.55 -15.25
CA VAL A 115 11.51 8.54 -16.33
C VAL A 115 11.47 7.88 -17.71
N ASN A 116 11.94 6.64 -17.82
CA ASN A 116 11.79 5.79 -19.00
C ASN A 116 11.93 4.32 -18.58
N GLY A 117 11.64 3.41 -19.51
CA GLY A 117 11.68 1.97 -19.22
C GLY A 117 13.05 1.44 -18.80
N GLU A 118 14.16 1.97 -19.31
CA GLU A 118 15.50 1.49 -18.91
C GLU A 118 15.84 1.90 -17.47
N VAL A 119 15.52 3.14 -17.09
CA VAL A 119 15.68 3.62 -15.72
C VAL A 119 14.80 2.78 -14.79
N ALA A 120 13.54 2.54 -15.17
CA ALA A 120 12.60 1.74 -14.39
C ALA A 120 13.13 0.33 -14.11
N VAL A 121 13.63 -0.36 -15.14
CA VAL A 121 14.20 -1.71 -15.02
C VAL A 121 15.42 -1.73 -14.11
N ARG A 122 16.36 -0.79 -14.27
CA ARG A 122 17.55 -0.73 -13.41
C ARG A 122 17.18 -0.46 -11.95
N SER A 123 16.25 0.46 -11.72
CA SER A 123 15.78 0.78 -10.38
C SER A 123 15.01 -0.40 -9.75
N ALA A 124 14.19 -1.11 -10.53
CA ALA A 124 13.47 -2.31 -10.10
C ALA A 124 14.44 -3.45 -9.74
N ASP A 125 15.46 -3.68 -10.57
CA ASP A 125 16.51 -4.66 -10.28
C ASP A 125 17.27 -4.31 -9.00
N ARG A 126 17.55 -3.02 -8.77
CA ARG A 126 18.22 -2.55 -7.55
C ARG A 126 17.39 -2.85 -6.28
N MET A 127 16.08 -2.63 -6.33
CA MET A 127 15.14 -2.91 -5.23
C MET A 127 14.98 -4.42 -5.02
N ARG A 128 14.85 -5.20 -6.10
CA ARG A 128 14.79 -6.66 -6.04
C ARG A 128 16.05 -7.25 -5.40
N ARG A 129 17.24 -6.78 -5.78
CA ARG A 129 18.51 -7.20 -5.15
C ARG A 129 18.62 -6.81 -3.68
N ALA A 130 17.92 -5.76 -3.25
CA ALA A 130 17.82 -5.40 -1.85
C ALA A 130 16.89 -6.33 -1.05
N GLY A 131 16.02 -7.10 -1.72
CA GLY A 131 15.09 -8.04 -1.08
C GLY A 131 13.62 -7.66 -1.24
N ALA A 132 13.27 -6.73 -2.14
CA ALA A 132 11.87 -6.52 -2.51
C ALA A 132 11.38 -7.70 -3.37
N ASP A 133 10.26 -8.29 -2.97
CA ASP A 133 9.54 -9.30 -3.76
C ASP A 133 8.68 -8.65 -4.84
N VAL A 134 8.18 -7.44 -4.56
CA VAL A 134 7.24 -6.67 -5.38
C VAL A 134 7.68 -5.22 -5.42
N ILE A 135 7.56 -4.57 -6.57
CA ILE A 135 7.80 -3.12 -6.70
C ILE A 135 6.48 -2.35 -6.79
N LYS A 136 6.35 -1.26 -6.04
CA LYS A 136 5.18 -0.35 -6.15
C LYS A 136 5.48 0.77 -7.15
N LEU A 137 4.50 1.09 -7.99
CA LEU A 137 4.52 2.23 -8.91
C LEU A 137 3.25 3.06 -8.84
N GLU A 138 3.40 4.39 -8.85
CA GLU A 138 2.27 5.32 -8.90
C GLU A 138 1.83 5.63 -10.32
N VAL A 139 0.58 5.32 -10.64
CA VAL A 139 0.04 5.47 -11.98
C VAL A 139 -0.57 6.85 -12.13
N HIS A 140 0.25 7.78 -12.61
CA HIS A 140 -0.16 9.16 -12.88
C HIS A 140 -0.19 9.49 -14.38
N SER A 141 0.14 8.53 -15.26
CA SER A 141 0.07 8.68 -16.72
C SER A 141 0.07 7.33 -17.45
N GLU A 142 -0.41 7.32 -18.70
CA GLU A 142 -0.33 6.15 -19.59
C GLU A 142 1.12 5.70 -19.86
N ALA A 143 2.07 6.64 -19.84
CA ALA A 143 3.49 6.33 -19.97
C ALA A 143 3.99 5.41 -18.82
N VAL A 144 3.46 5.59 -17.61
CA VAL A 144 3.76 4.69 -16.48
C VAL A 144 3.13 3.32 -16.69
N ILE A 145 1.93 3.22 -17.27
CA ILE A 145 1.29 1.94 -17.59
C ILE A 145 2.16 1.15 -18.59
N ALA A 146 2.69 1.79 -19.62
CA ALA A 146 3.63 1.15 -20.55
C ALA A 146 4.92 0.67 -19.86
N ILE A 147 5.40 1.40 -18.84
CA ILE A 147 6.53 0.98 -18.02
C ILE A 147 6.18 -0.23 -17.14
N ILE A 148 4.99 -0.25 -16.54
CA ILE A 148 4.47 -1.41 -15.78
C ILE A 148 4.46 -2.63 -16.69
N GLU A 149 3.88 -2.52 -17.88
CA GLU A 149 3.81 -3.61 -18.85
C GLU A 149 5.20 -4.13 -19.27
N ARG A 150 6.18 -3.23 -19.37
CA ARG A 150 7.56 -3.64 -19.61
C ARG A 150 8.14 -4.41 -18.41
N LEU A 151 7.97 -3.90 -17.20
CA LEU A 151 8.51 -4.52 -15.99
C LEU A 151 7.91 -5.91 -15.73
N THR A 152 6.61 -6.06 -15.94
CA THR A 152 5.91 -7.34 -15.79
C THR A 152 6.40 -8.36 -16.82
N ARG A 153 6.59 -7.96 -18.10
CA ARG A 153 7.21 -8.81 -19.13
C ARG A 153 8.65 -9.21 -18.80
N GLU A 154 9.39 -8.36 -18.10
CA GLU A 154 10.75 -8.65 -17.62
C GLU A 154 10.77 -9.51 -16.33
N GLY A 155 9.61 -9.93 -15.84
CA GLY A 155 9.45 -10.84 -14.71
C GLY A 155 9.43 -10.17 -13.34
N PHE A 156 9.29 -8.84 -13.29
CA PHE A 156 9.06 -8.14 -12.03
C PHE A 156 7.59 -8.26 -11.61
N ARG A 157 7.35 -8.55 -10.33
CA ARG A 157 6.02 -8.44 -9.73
C ARG A 157 5.76 -6.97 -9.39
N VAL A 158 4.62 -6.45 -9.81
CA VAL A 158 4.30 -5.02 -9.70
C VAL A 158 2.98 -4.84 -8.93
N MET A 159 2.98 -3.89 -8.00
CA MET A 159 1.79 -3.34 -7.36
C MET A 159 1.55 -1.93 -7.89
N ALA A 160 0.41 -1.70 -8.53
CA ALA A 160 0.05 -0.34 -9.00
C ALA A 160 -0.60 0.47 -7.88
N HIS A 161 -0.35 1.77 -7.84
CA HIS A 161 -1.06 2.70 -6.98
C HIS A 161 -1.97 3.58 -7.83
N LEU A 162 -3.28 3.48 -7.59
CA LEU A 162 -4.35 4.23 -8.24
C LEU A 162 -5.09 5.13 -7.23
N GLY A 163 -5.85 6.09 -7.75
CA GLY A 163 -6.56 7.09 -6.94
C GLY A 163 -5.70 8.34 -6.78
N TYR A 164 -5.52 8.79 -5.54
CA TYR A 164 -4.60 9.87 -5.23
C TYR A 164 -3.15 9.37 -5.24
N THR A 165 -2.34 9.85 -6.19
CA THR A 165 -0.91 9.54 -6.27
C THR A 165 -0.08 10.77 -5.86
N PRO A 166 0.56 10.79 -4.67
CA PRO A 166 1.38 11.91 -4.21
C PRO A 166 2.44 12.40 -5.23
N GLN A 167 3.06 11.47 -5.98
CA GLN A 167 4.06 11.83 -6.99
C GLN A 167 3.43 12.61 -8.16
N GLY A 168 2.19 12.25 -8.52
CA GLY A 168 1.37 12.92 -9.55
C GLY A 168 0.86 14.31 -9.18
N GLY A 169 0.82 14.69 -7.89
CA GLY A 169 0.47 16.04 -7.42
C GLY A 169 -0.72 16.13 -6.46
N ASP A 170 -1.22 17.35 -6.25
CA ASP A 170 -2.28 17.65 -5.29
C ASP A 170 -3.67 17.27 -5.85
N GLY A 171 -3.92 15.97 -5.98
CA GLY A 171 -5.24 15.43 -6.26
C GLY A 171 -6.17 15.48 -5.03
N GLY A 172 -7.45 15.77 -5.26
CA GLY A 172 -8.51 15.55 -4.29
C GLY A 172 -8.88 14.06 -4.18
N ARG A 173 -9.92 13.76 -3.39
CA ARG A 173 -10.54 12.44 -3.36
C ARG A 173 -11.07 12.07 -4.76
N VAL A 174 -10.77 10.86 -5.23
CA VAL A 174 -11.21 10.33 -6.53
C VAL A 174 -12.59 9.68 -6.40
N GLY A 175 -13.41 9.78 -7.45
CA GLY A 175 -14.74 9.15 -7.46
C GLY A 175 -15.86 10.00 -6.85
N GLY A 176 -15.71 11.33 -6.83
CA GLY A 176 -16.78 12.26 -6.46
C GLY A 176 -17.88 12.44 -7.52
N SER A 177 -17.75 11.79 -8.68
CA SER A 177 -18.71 11.75 -9.79
C SER A 177 -18.60 10.41 -10.52
N LEU A 178 -19.60 10.03 -11.32
CA LEU A 178 -19.56 8.83 -12.16
C LEU A 178 -18.40 8.87 -13.17
N ASP A 179 -18.15 10.00 -13.81
CA ASP A 179 -17.02 10.14 -14.74
C ASP A 179 -15.68 9.86 -14.04
N GLY A 180 -15.51 10.36 -12.82
CA GLY A 180 -14.32 10.09 -12.01
C GLY A 180 -14.20 8.61 -11.60
N ALA A 181 -15.32 7.95 -11.34
CA ALA A 181 -15.36 6.52 -11.06
C ALA A 181 -14.99 5.68 -12.29
N TYR A 182 -15.59 5.97 -13.45
CA TYR A 182 -15.30 5.26 -14.69
C TYR A 182 -13.88 5.49 -15.20
N ALA A 183 -13.32 6.69 -15.01
CA ALA A 183 -11.91 6.94 -15.28
C ALA A 183 -11.00 6.07 -14.41
N LEU A 184 -11.32 5.90 -13.12
CA LEU A 184 -10.57 4.99 -12.24
C LEU A 184 -10.71 3.53 -12.70
N PHE A 185 -11.91 3.09 -13.11
CA PHE A 185 -12.12 1.73 -13.60
C PHE A 185 -11.34 1.46 -14.88
N ALA A 186 -11.30 2.42 -15.81
CA ALA A 186 -10.48 2.34 -17.02
C ALA A 186 -9.00 2.18 -16.66
N SER A 187 -8.46 3.01 -15.76
CA SER A 187 -7.08 2.87 -15.27
C SER A 187 -6.83 1.50 -14.61
N ALA A 188 -7.79 1.00 -13.83
CA ALA A 188 -7.70 -0.31 -13.18
C ALA A 188 -7.62 -1.46 -14.20
N ARG A 189 -8.42 -1.41 -15.27
CA ARG A 189 -8.35 -2.37 -16.38
C ARG A 189 -7.02 -2.27 -17.12
N GLN A 190 -6.59 -1.05 -17.47
CA GLN A 190 -5.32 -0.84 -18.16
C GLN A 190 -4.12 -1.41 -17.38
N VAL A 191 -4.07 -1.21 -16.05
CA VAL A 191 -2.99 -1.79 -15.25
C VAL A 191 -3.14 -3.31 -15.14
N ARG A 192 -4.35 -3.85 -14.95
CA ARG A 192 -4.60 -5.30 -14.98
C ARG A 192 -4.05 -5.93 -16.26
N ASP A 193 -4.36 -5.34 -17.40
CA ASP A 193 -3.93 -5.82 -18.71
C ASP A 193 -2.41 -5.66 -18.90
N ALA A 194 -1.79 -4.67 -18.23
CA ALA A 194 -0.34 -4.53 -18.13
C ALA A 194 0.33 -5.57 -17.20
N GLY A 195 -0.44 -6.39 -16.48
CA GLY A 195 0.07 -7.52 -15.70
C GLY A 195 0.44 -7.21 -14.25
N VAL A 196 -0.07 -6.14 -13.64
CA VAL A 196 0.06 -5.95 -12.17
C VAL A 196 -0.65 -7.07 -11.41
N GLU A 197 -0.07 -7.47 -10.30
CA GLU A 197 -0.65 -8.52 -9.45
C GLU A 197 -1.57 -7.98 -8.36
N SER A 198 -1.46 -6.69 -8.02
CA SER A 198 -2.27 -6.04 -6.99
C SER A 198 -2.30 -4.53 -7.16
N ILE A 199 -3.27 -3.87 -6.49
CA ILE A 199 -3.45 -2.42 -6.52
C ILE A 199 -3.57 -1.80 -5.12
N VAL A 200 -3.04 -0.59 -4.96
CA VAL A 200 -3.38 0.31 -3.84
C VAL A 200 -4.43 1.30 -4.34
N LEU A 201 -5.45 1.54 -3.52
CA LEU A 201 -6.50 2.53 -3.78
C LEU A 201 -6.46 3.62 -2.70
N GLU A 202 -5.88 4.77 -3.01
CA GLU A 202 -5.76 5.88 -2.06
C GLU A 202 -6.79 6.99 -2.32
N LYS A 203 -7.46 7.42 -1.24
CA LYS A 203 -8.48 8.50 -1.25
C LYS A 203 -9.52 8.33 -2.37
N VAL A 204 -10.02 7.11 -2.55
CA VAL A 204 -11.14 6.80 -3.45
C VAL A 204 -12.45 6.85 -2.67
N ASP A 205 -13.54 7.26 -3.31
CA ASP A 205 -14.87 7.16 -2.72
C ASP A 205 -15.21 5.72 -2.33
N GLU A 206 -15.87 5.51 -1.19
CA GLU A 206 -16.09 4.15 -0.67
C GLU A 206 -17.02 3.35 -1.58
N PHE A 207 -18.03 3.96 -2.20
CA PHE A 207 -18.90 3.25 -3.13
C PHE A 207 -18.18 2.88 -4.42
N VAL A 208 -17.28 3.74 -4.90
CA VAL A 208 -16.43 3.46 -6.07
C VAL A 208 -15.41 2.36 -5.77
N HIS A 209 -14.76 2.43 -4.61
CA HIS A 209 -13.85 1.40 -4.12
C HIS A 209 -14.56 0.04 -4.05
N ARG A 210 -15.73 -0.03 -3.41
CA ARG A 210 -16.51 -1.26 -3.31
C ARG A 210 -16.95 -1.78 -4.66
N ALA A 211 -17.45 -0.91 -5.54
CA ALA A 211 -17.87 -1.30 -6.89
C ALA A 211 -16.72 -1.99 -7.65
N LEU A 212 -15.50 -1.46 -7.54
CA LEU A 212 -14.29 -2.01 -8.17
C LEU A 212 -13.82 -3.33 -7.54
N VAL A 213 -13.85 -3.44 -6.21
CA VAL A 213 -13.15 -4.50 -5.46
C VAL A 213 -14.05 -5.66 -5.07
N ASP A 214 -15.33 -5.44 -4.84
CA ASP A 214 -16.27 -6.49 -4.42
C ASP A 214 -16.77 -7.30 -5.63
N ARG A 215 -15.82 -7.73 -6.49
CA ARG A 215 -16.03 -8.51 -7.71
C ARG A 215 -15.16 -9.77 -7.73
N PRO A 216 -15.66 -10.91 -8.24
CA PRO A 216 -14.88 -12.15 -8.31
C PRO A 216 -13.57 -12.03 -9.11
N GLU A 217 -13.58 -11.21 -10.16
CA GLU A 217 -12.47 -10.95 -11.08
C GLU A 217 -11.57 -9.78 -10.67
N ALA A 218 -11.85 -9.15 -9.52
CA ALA A 218 -11.07 -8.02 -9.05
C ALA A 218 -9.61 -8.39 -8.75
N LEU A 219 -8.69 -7.48 -9.07
CA LEU A 219 -7.32 -7.56 -8.59
C LEU A 219 -7.29 -7.49 -7.05
N PRO A 220 -6.40 -8.25 -6.39
CA PRO A 220 -6.08 -8.02 -4.99
C PRO A 220 -5.81 -6.54 -4.73
N SER A 221 -6.49 -5.96 -3.75
CA SER A 221 -6.46 -4.53 -3.52
C SER A 221 -6.21 -4.19 -2.05
N TYR A 222 -5.52 -3.07 -1.81
CA TYR A 222 -5.28 -2.54 -0.48
C TYR A 222 -5.69 -1.06 -0.45
N ALA A 223 -6.81 -0.77 0.19
CA ALA A 223 -7.34 0.59 0.28
C ALA A 223 -6.66 1.40 1.39
N ILE A 224 -6.45 2.70 1.20
CA ILE A 224 -6.05 3.64 2.26
C ILE A 224 -6.84 4.95 2.09
N PHE A 225 -7.47 5.40 3.17
CA PHE A 225 -8.42 6.54 3.13
C PHE A 225 -9.59 6.36 2.12
N SER A 226 -9.92 5.11 1.75
CA SER A 226 -10.97 4.77 0.77
C SER A 226 -12.11 3.94 1.35
N GLY A 227 -12.29 3.98 2.67
CA GLY A 227 -13.32 3.18 3.37
C GLY A 227 -13.03 1.68 3.36
N LYS A 228 -14.07 0.88 3.57
CA LYS A 228 -14.00 -0.58 3.67
C LYS A 228 -14.64 -1.25 2.46
N SER A 229 -14.18 -2.45 2.15
CA SER A 229 -14.82 -3.38 1.22
C SER A 229 -15.00 -4.75 1.87
N GLU A 230 -15.76 -5.61 1.20
CA GLU A 230 -16.02 -6.98 1.66
C GLU A 230 -14.84 -7.89 1.31
N ASN A 231 -14.33 -7.77 0.07
CA ASN A 231 -13.29 -8.65 -0.45
C ASN A 231 -11.88 -8.02 -0.42
N GLY A 232 -11.78 -6.71 -0.29
CA GLY A 232 -10.51 -6.00 -0.33
C GLY A 232 -9.72 -6.02 0.97
N GLY A 233 -8.42 -5.78 0.84
CA GLY A 233 -7.51 -5.56 1.94
C GLY A 233 -7.44 -4.10 2.38
N GLN A 234 -6.76 -3.88 3.49
CA GLN A 234 -6.51 -2.55 4.05
C GLN A 234 -5.00 -2.22 4.00
N SER A 235 -4.67 -1.06 3.46
CA SER A 235 -3.35 -0.44 3.60
C SER A 235 -3.36 0.49 4.82
N LEU A 236 -2.40 0.28 5.73
CA LEU A 236 -2.19 1.07 6.96
C LEU A 236 -0.76 1.60 6.99
N ASN A 237 -0.51 2.64 7.78
CA ASN A 237 0.82 3.21 7.97
C ASN A 237 1.20 3.21 9.45
N ILE A 238 2.38 2.66 9.77
CA ILE A 238 2.86 2.59 11.15
C ILE A 238 3.04 4.00 11.73
N TRP A 239 3.55 4.94 10.94
CA TRP A 239 3.73 6.33 11.37
C TRP A 239 2.41 6.95 11.80
N ASP A 240 1.38 6.77 10.97
CA ASP A 240 0.03 7.30 11.21
C ASP A 240 -0.65 6.63 12.41
N SER A 241 -0.18 5.46 12.85
CA SER A 241 -0.69 4.84 14.08
C SER A 241 -0.23 5.57 15.35
N VAL A 242 0.89 6.30 15.28
CA VAL A 242 1.54 6.98 16.42
C VAL A 242 1.29 8.48 16.38
N PHE A 243 1.55 9.13 15.25
CA PHE A 243 1.58 10.59 15.13
C PHE A 243 0.31 11.15 14.49
N LYS A 244 -0.21 12.23 15.08
CA LYS A 244 -1.35 12.97 14.55
C LYS A 244 -0.92 13.81 13.34
N PRO A 245 -1.81 13.99 12.35
CA PRO A 245 -1.57 14.95 11.29
C PRO A 245 -1.68 16.37 11.84
N GLY A 246 -1.00 17.32 11.20
CA GLY A 246 -1.05 18.75 11.55
C GLY A 246 -2.39 19.44 11.22
N PHE A 247 -3.43 18.68 10.86
CA PHE A 247 -4.76 19.18 10.51
C PHE A 247 -5.84 18.30 11.17
N ARG A 248 -7.05 18.83 11.28
CA ARG A 248 -8.18 18.09 11.86
C ARG A 248 -8.56 16.94 10.93
N ALA A 249 -8.29 15.71 11.35
CA ALA A 249 -8.50 14.52 10.53
C ALA A 249 -9.40 13.50 11.23
N ARG A 250 -10.72 13.60 11.00
CA ARG A 250 -11.73 12.70 11.62
C ARG A 250 -11.57 11.22 11.20
N TYR A 251 -11.06 10.99 9.99
CA TYR A 251 -10.94 9.66 9.38
C TYR A 251 -9.52 9.08 9.48
N PHE A 252 -8.64 9.74 10.24
CA PHE A 252 -7.27 9.30 10.50
C PHE A 252 -7.26 8.21 11.58
N PRO A 253 -6.22 7.34 11.65
CA PRO A 253 -6.10 6.36 12.72
C PRO A 253 -6.37 6.94 14.11
N PRO A 254 -7.35 6.40 14.86
CA PRO A 254 -7.71 6.89 16.20
C PRO A 254 -6.64 6.57 17.25
N THR A 255 -5.65 5.76 16.90
CA THR A 255 -4.50 5.41 17.73
C THR A 255 -3.45 6.51 17.74
N ALA A 256 -3.45 7.45 16.79
CA ALA A 256 -2.49 8.56 16.74
C ALA A 256 -2.63 9.46 17.98
N ARG A 257 -1.62 9.48 18.86
CA ARG A 257 -1.63 10.28 20.11
C ARG A 257 -0.58 11.37 20.12
N GLU A 258 0.57 11.10 19.53
CA GLU A 258 1.76 11.95 19.59
C GLU A 258 1.74 13.01 18.48
N THR A 259 2.55 14.04 18.64
CA THR A 259 2.80 15.05 17.60
C THR A 259 4.23 14.88 17.07
N VAL A 260 4.48 15.31 15.83
CA VAL A 260 5.73 15.03 15.12
C VAL A 260 6.96 15.60 15.83
N ASP A 261 6.81 16.69 16.57
CA ASP A 261 7.83 17.30 17.44
C ASP A 261 8.33 16.38 18.57
N ALA A 262 7.61 15.31 18.91
CA ALA A 262 8.06 14.29 19.84
C ALA A 262 8.97 13.22 19.19
N PHE A 263 9.12 13.23 17.86
CA PHE A 263 10.07 12.36 17.16
C PHE A 263 11.52 12.80 17.41
N PRO A 264 12.47 11.87 17.66
CA PRO A 264 12.32 10.42 17.63
C PRO A 264 11.94 9.77 18.97
N MET A 265 11.88 10.54 20.07
CA MET A 265 11.70 9.99 21.43
C MET A 265 10.38 9.22 21.61
N ALA A 266 9.31 9.65 20.95
CA ALA A 266 8.02 8.98 21.00
C ALA A 266 7.86 7.81 20.02
N TYR A 267 8.86 7.52 19.19
CA TYR A 267 8.76 6.54 18.10
C TYR A 267 9.67 5.32 18.32
N SER A 268 9.48 4.65 19.47
CA SER A 268 10.18 3.41 19.82
C SER A 268 9.41 2.17 19.36
N ALA A 269 10.10 1.02 19.23
CA ALA A 269 9.45 -0.26 18.91
C ALA A 269 8.31 -0.60 19.89
N THR A 270 8.47 -0.30 21.17
CA THR A 270 7.43 -0.53 22.19
C THR A 270 6.20 0.37 21.96
N THR A 271 6.42 1.65 21.69
CA THR A 271 5.31 2.58 21.38
C THR A 271 4.59 2.14 20.13
N ILE A 272 5.34 1.83 19.07
CA ILE A 272 4.79 1.36 17.80
C ILE A 272 3.95 0.10 18.02
N ALA A 273 4.48 -0.92 18.69
CA ALA A 273 3.79 -2.20 18.90
C ALA A 273 2.41 -2.00 19.56
N LYS A 274 2.35 -1.14 20.58
CA LYS A 274 1.08 -0.79 21.26
C LYS A 274 0.10 -0.12 20.31
N HIS A 275 0.56 0.88 19.56
CA HIS A 275 -0.30 1.69 18.69
C HIS A 275 -0.78 0.90 17.47
N ILE A 276 0.13 0.22 16.78
CA ILE A 276 -0.22 -0.60 15.62
C ILE A 276 -1.05 -1.81 16.01
N GLY A 277 -0.75 -2.48 17.14
CA GLY A 277 -1.57 -3.59 17.63
C GLY A 277 -3.01 -3.18 17.91
N THR A 278 -3.21 -2.00 18.48
CA THR A 278 -4.55 -1.43 18.67
C THR A 278 -5.22 -1.13 17.33
N LEU A 279 -4.51 -0.51 16.38
CA LEU A 279 -5.06 -0.15 15.07
C LEU A 279 -5.47 -1.40 14.27
N LEU A 280 -4.61 -2.42 14.25
CA LEU A 280 -4.90 -3.70 13.62
C LEU A 280 -6.11 -4.38 14.27
N SER A 281 -6.31 -4.23 15.58
CA SER A 281 -7.46 -4.83 16.29
C SER A 281 -8.76 -4.14 15.88
N LEU A 282 -8.74 -2.82 15.75
CA LEU A 282 -9.88 -2.06 15.22
C LEU A 282 -10.19 -2.44 13.77
N THR A 283 -9.15 -2.68 12.95
CA THR A 283 -9.33 -3.15 11.58
C THR A 283 -9.89 -4.58 11.51
N ALA A 284 -9.41 -5.49 12.35
CA ALA A 284 -9.93 -6.85 12.49
C ALA A 284 -11.41 -6.87 12.88
N ALA A 285 -11.81 -5.97 13.79
CA ALA A 285 -13.19 -5.81 14.25
C ALA A 285 -14.09 -5.04 13.26
N GLY A 286 -13.53 -4.51 12.16
CA GLY A 286 -14.26 -3.68 11.19
C GLY A 286 -14.61 -2.28 11.70
N GLU A 287 -14.03 -1.84 12.83
CA GLU A 287 -14.23 -0.51 13.42
C GLU A 287 -13.40 0.57 12.71
N PHE A 288 -12.32 0.19 12.02
CA PHE A 288 -11.47 1.08 11.21
C PHE A 288 -11.12 0.43 9.86
N PRO A 289 -10.97 1.18 8.75
CA PRO A 289 -11.10 2.64 8.61
C PRO A 289 -12.55 3.14 8.62
N LEU A 290 -12.68 4.43 8.88
CA LEU A 290 -13.88 5.20 8.57
C LEU A 290 -13.69 5.91 7.22
N SER A 291 -14.79 6.27 6.57
CA SER A 291 -14.78 6.98 5.29
C SER A 291 -15.58 8.29 5.39
N PRO A 292 -15.15 9.36 4.70
CA PRO A 292 -16.01 10.52 4.45
C PRO A 292 -17.32 10.11 3.76
N PRO A 293 -18.44 10.84 4.00
CA PRO A 293 -19.64 10.69 3.19
C PRO A 293 -19.34 10.85 1.70
N THR A 294 -20.02 10.06 0.89
CA THR A 294 -19.90 10.15 -0.58
C THR A 294 -20.46 11.47 -1.09
N LEU A 295 -19.91 11.94 -2.22
CA LEU A 295 -20.45 13.05 -2.99
C LEU A 295 -21.41 12.59 -4.09
N LEU A 296 -21.52 11.27 -4.31
CA LEU A 296 -22.38 10.67 -5.31
C LEU A 296 -23.85 10.77 -4.90
N SER A 297 -24.72 10.96 -5.88
CA SER A 297 -26.17 10.84 -5.67
C SER A 297 -26.58 9.37 -5.48
N ILE A 298 -27.81 9.15 -5.04
CA ILE A 298 -28.36 7.78 -4.94
C ILE A 298 -28.38 7.11 -6.31
N ASP A 299 -28.77 7.85 -7.35
CA ASP A 299 -28.82 7.34 -8.73
C ASP A 299 -27.42 6.95 -9.23
N ASP A 300 -26.39 7.73 -8.89
CA ASP A 300 -25.00 7.39 -9.21
C ASP A 300 -24.55 6.09 -8.51
N VAL A 301 -24.89 5.92 -7.23
CA VAL A 301 -24.56 4.69 -6.47
C VAL A 301 -25.26 3.47 -7.07
N VAL A 302 -26.52 3.60 -7.48
CA VAL A 302 -27.27 2.53 -8.16
C VAL A 302 -26.64 2.18 -9.51
N ALA A 303 -26.21 3.19 -10.28
CA ALA A 303 -25.51 2.99 -11.55
C ALA A 303 -24.18 2.23 -11.35
N LEU A 304 -23.37 2.63 -10.35
CA LEU A 304 -22.12 1.94 -10.02
C LEU A 304 -22.32 0.48 -9.61
N ALA A 305 -23.33 0.22 -8.78
CA ALA A 305 -23.65 -1.15 -8.34
C ALA A 305 -24.06 -2.05 -9.52
N SER A 306 -24.70 -1.46 -10.54
CA SER A 306 -25.13 -2.17 -11.74
C SER A 306 -24.05 -2.27 -12.83
N SER A 307 -23.02 -1.43 -12.77
CA SER A 307 -21.88 -1.47 -13.68
C SER A 307 -21.01 -2.70 -13.44
N ASP A 308 -20.27 -3.13 -14.46
CA ASP A 308 -19.12 -4.02 -14.30
C ASP A 308 -17.84 -3.21 -14.55
N PRO A 309 -17.03 -2.93 -13.53
CA PRO A 309 -15.80 -2.15 -13.68
C PRO A 309 -14.68 -2.91 -14.41
N TRP A 310 -14.80 -4.23 -14.55
CA TRP A 310 -13.79 -5.09 -15.16
C TRP A 310 -14.15 -5.55 -16.57
N ALA A 311 -15.37 -5.27 -17.03
CA ALA A 311 -15.78 -5.38 -18.42
C ALA A 311 -15.28 -4.20 -19.27
N ASP A 312 -15.12 -4.46 -20.58
CA ASP A 312 -14.73 -3.47 -21.60
C ASP A 312 -15.88 -2.53 -21.99
#